data_AF-A0A800FAF8-F1
#
_entry.id   AF-A0A800FAF8-F1
#
_cell.length_a   1.000
_cell.length_b   1.000
_cell.length_c   1.000
_cell.angle_alpha   90.00
_cell.angle_beta   90.00
_cell.angle_gamma   90.00
#
_symmetry.space_group_name_H-M   'P 1'
#
loop_
_entity.id
_entity.type
_entity.pdbx_description
1 polymer ?
#
loop_
_entity_poly.entity_id
_entity_poly.type
_entity_poly.pdbx_seq_one_letter_code
_entity_poly.pdbx_strand_id
1 'polypeptide(L)'
;MVPDALGESSGDHARAHRVAVPARGASSPSRERDAGGRTVPAEACFGLPTRAVGRLARVALRVLASVTALPAAGQGTPGAHRPKPLAVSRTPLPPEIIRVSNCDLPPALAASRGGVFYLHGEDQFGKDAAVWALVFAHLDEATRDFNLDRLSGTDVDPETMASILATPPMMAEWRVVVIREVEGLAASKHAREALLDVVKAPPPGLALVLNCTVPSGSRAKFYRELAKFAQAVEFRAFAEADVPGWIMERAKNVHAVDFDVDAAQALGAAIGTDLAEFVGDRANVSLADVEAAGTRLPSQDRWRWFDLVGERQFLKARHSLSVLMAQGESGVGLVIGLTTQFLRLGIAAEGGARELEAVLPPHQKWLAKSVNAQAKRWSCAEIDEALEGLLRADRLLKASPHTDEHFVEEWLLATMVRAEAA
;
A
#
# COMPACT_ATOMS: atom_id res chain seq x y z
N MET A 1 -11.33 75.88 -40.59
CA MET A 1 -10.02 75.58 -39.99
C MET A 1 -9.80 74.08 -40.21
N VAL A 2 -8.82 73.73 -41.03
CA VAL A 2 -8.51 72.40 -41.61
C VAL A 2 -7.04 72.16 -41.22
N PRO A 3 -6.50 70.93 -41.09
CA PRO A 3 -7.02 69.73 -40.39
C PRO A 3 -5.90 68.88 -39.74
N ASP A 4 -6.27 67.71 -39.22
CA ASP A 4 -5.45 66.50 -39.14
C ASP A 4 -5.02 65.99 -40.53
N ALA A 5 -3.78 65.47 -40.64
CA ALA A 5 -3.26 64.64 -41.74
C ALA A 5 -1.87 64.10 -41.28
N LEU A 6 -1.39 62.87 -41.49
CA LEU A 6 -1.60 61.87 -42.53
C LEU A 6 -1.15 60.49 -42.03
N GLY A 7 -1.81 59.43 -42.49
CA GLY A 7 -1.19 58.13 -42.73
C GLY A 7 -0.70 58.03 -44.18
N GLU A 8 0.09 57.00 -44.47
CA GLU A 8 0.42 56.36 -45.77
C GLU A 8 1.70 55.51 -45.53
N SER A 9 2.08 54.43 -46.22
CA SER A 9 1.52 53.60 -47.29
C SER A 9 2.62 52.59 -47.70
N SER A 10 2.19 51.43 -48.21
CA SER A 10 2.87 50.64 -49.26
C SER A 10 4.06 49.73 -48.93
N GLY A 11 4.07 48.56 -49.60
CA GLY A 11 5.30 47.80 -49.85
C GLY A 11 5.13 46.30 -50.05
N ASP A 12 5.08 45.88 -51.31
CA ASP A 12 4.76 44.55 -51.80
C ASP A 12 6.01 43.70 -52.15
N HIS A 13 5.83 42.37 -52.21
CA HIS A 13 6.60 41.34 -52.96
C HIS A 13 8.09 41.03 -52.68
N ALA A 14 8.36 39.76 -52.30
CA ALA A 14 9.13 38.74 -53.07
C ALA A 14 10.16 37.87 -52.29
N ARG A 15 9.97 36.55 -52.43
CA ARG A 15 10.94 35.44 -52.52
C ARG A 15 11.97 35.16 -51.40
N ALA A 16 11.64 34.09 -50.66
CA ALA A 16 12.43 32.87 -50.43
C ALA A 16 13.97 32.95 -50.41
N HIS A 17 14.55 32.78 -49.22
CA HIS A 17 15.79 32.05 -49.03
C HIS A 17 15.72 31.15 -47.78
N ARG A 18 15.90 29.85 -48.03
CA ARG A 18 16.19 28.77 -47.08
C ARG A 18 17.45 29.11 -46.29
N VAL A 19 17.41 28.97 -44.96
CA VAL A 19 18.62 28.78 -44.14
C VAL A 19 18.43 27.53 -43.30
N ALA A 20 19.31 26.56 -43.56
CA ALA A 20 19.49 25.32 -42.84
C ALA A 20 20.85 25.36 -42.15
N VAL A 21 20.95 25.00 -40.87
CA VAL A 21 22.20 24.68 -40.16
C VAL A 21 21.85 23.78 -38.93
N PRO A 22 22.75 22.92 -38.41
CA PRO A 22 23.05 21.59 -38.93
C PRO A 22 23.07 20.48 -37.84
N ALA A 23 23.14 19.23 -38.28
CA ALA A 23 23.46 18.07 -37.45
C ALA A 23 24.95 18.03 -37.04
N ARG A 24 25.21 17.81 -35.74
CA ARG A 24 26.44 17.27 -35.11
C ARG A 24 26.00 16.72 -33.75
N GLY A 25 26.44 15.61 -33.21
CA GLY A 25 27.46 14.62 -33.55
C GLY A 25 27.56 13.73 -32.31
N ALA A 26 27.67 12.42 -32.52
CA ALA A 26 27.83 11.45 -31.45
C ALA A 26 29.03 11.81 -30.55
N SER A 27 28.79 11.91 -29.25
CA SER A 27 29.83 11.88 -28.23
C SER A 27 29.61 10.66 -27.35
N SER A 28 30.62 9.80 -27.36
CA SER A 28 30.74 8.55 -26.64
C SER A 28 30.57 8.76 -25.13
N PRO A 29 29.93 7.85 -24.38
CA PRO A 29 30.05 7.85 -22.93
C PRO A 29 31.45 7.36 -22.55
N SER A 30 32.13 8.21 -21.78
CA SER A 30 33.38 7.92 -21.10
C SER A 30 33.28 6.62 -20.30
N ARG A 31 34.25 5.74 -20.55
CA ARG A 31 34.53 4.56 -19.72
C ARG A 31 35.06 5.02 -18.37
N GLU A 32 34.39 4.65 -17.29
CA GLU A 32 35.03 4.45 -15.99
C GLU A 32 35.07 2.94 -15.73
N ARG A 33 36.28 2.42 -15.52
CA ARG A 33 36.59 1.00 -15.43
C ARG A 33 36.75 0.59 -13.97
N ASP A 34 35.97 -0.43 -13.61
CA ASP A 34 36.35 -1.70 -12.98
C ASP A 34 36.88 -1.77 -11.54
N ALA A 35 36.30 -2.71 -10.79
CA ALA A 35 37.02 -3.57 -9.84
C ALA A 35 36.33 -4.95 -9.75
N GLY A 36 36.20 -5.65 -10.87
CA GLY A 36 35.69 -7.02 -10.89
C GLY A 36 35.21 -7.52 -12.25
N GLY A 37 35.93 -7.22 -13.33
CA GLY A 37 35.55 -7.52 -14.71
C GLY A 37 35.37 -9.01 -15.02
N ARG A 38 34.17 -9.53 -14.79
CA ARG A 38 33.53 -10.56 -15.62
C ARG A 38 32.07 -10.18 -15.84
N THR A 39 31.75 -9.72 -17.04
CA THR A 39 30.38 -9.84 -17.57
C THR A 39 30.09 -11.32 -17.70
N VAL A 40 29.26 -11.87 -16.81
CA VAL A 40 28.72 -13.21 -17.00
C VAL A 40 27.72 -13.10 -18.16
N PRO A 41 27.91 -13.83 -19.28
CA PRO A 41 26.93 -13.81 -20.36
C PRO A 41 25.58 -14.35 -19.85
N ALA A 42 24.47 -13.80 -20.33
CA ALA A 42 23.10 -14.23 -20.01
C ALA A 42 22.86 -15.74 -20.23
N GLU A 43 23.74 -16.39 -20.99
CA GLU A 43 23.81 -17.84 -21.23
C GLU A 43 24.04 -18.65 -19.94
N ALA A 44 24.65 -18.07 -18.90
CA ALA A 44 24.93 -18.76 -17.64
C ALA A 44 23.72 -18.86 -16.69
N CYS A 45 22.70 -18.01 -16.84
CA CYS A 45 21.54 -18.01 -15.95
C CYS A 45 20.50 -19.11 -16.29
N PHE A 46 20.48 -19.62 -17.53
CA PHE A 46 19.35 -20.42 -18.00
C PHE A 46 19.68 -21.84 -18.47
N GLY A 47 20.96 -22.21 -18.62
CA GLY A 47 21.41 -23.61 -18.62
C GLY A 47 20.76 -24.60 -19.62
N LEU A 48 20.08 -24.15 -20.68
CA LEU A 48 19.46 -25.04 -21.68
C LEU A 48 20.21 -24.94 -23.03
N PRO A 49 20.84 -26.04 -23.54
CA PRO A 49 21.48 -26.05 -24.85
C PRO A 49 20.48 -25.99 -26.02
N THR A 50 20.77 -25.13 -27.00
CA THR A 50 19.98 -24.82 -28.21
C THR A 50 19.77 -25.96 -29.22
N ARG A 51 20.22 -27.19 -28.92
CA ARG A 51 20.24 -28.30 -29.89
C ARG A 51 19.17 -29.39 -29.69
N ALA A 52 18.33 -29.30 -28.66
CA ALA A 52 17.39 -30.38 -28.33
C ALA A 52 15.91 -30.05 -28.56
N VAL A 53 15.58 -29.01 -29.34
CA VAL A 53 14.18 -28.54 -29.37
C VAL A 53 13.74 -28.29 -30.81
N GLY A 54 12.70 -29.03 -31.24
CA GLY A 54 11.96 -28.80 -32.47
C GLY A 54 11.20 -27.45 -32.44
N ARG A 55 9.98 -27.40 -32.98
CA ARG A 55 9.18 -26.15 -33.16
C ARG A 55 9.14 -25.22 -31.94
N LEU A 56 9.17 -25.76 -30.72
CA LEU A 56 9.25 -25.05 -29.43
C LEU A 56 10.45 -24.08 -29.31
N ALA A 57 11.57 -24.32 -30.00
CA ALA A 57 12.78 -23.48 -29.93
C ALA A 57 12.53 -22.05 -30.42
N ARG A 58 11.66 -21.87 -31.44
CA ARG A 58 11.39 -20.55 -32.02
C ARG A 58 10.52 -19.68 -31.12
N VAL A 59 9.58 -20.29 -30.41
CA VAL A 59 8.73 -19.59 -29.44
C VAL A 59 9.55 -19.24 -28.21
N ALA A 60 10.34 -20.18 -27.69
CA ALA A 60 11.26 -19.97 -26.57
C ALA A 60 12.25 -18.81 -26.82
N LEU A 61 12.91 -18.78 -27.99
CA LEU A 61 13.85 -17.71 -28.34
C LEU A 61 13.17 -16.33 -28.43
N ARG A 62 11.93 -16.27 -28.93
CA ARG A 62 11.17 -15.01 -29.07
C ARG A 62 10.69 -14.47 -27.73
N VAL A 63 10.28 -15.35 -26.81
CA VAL A 63 9.90 -14.98 -25.45
C VAL A 63 11.13 -14.47 -24.68
N LEU A 64 12.22 -15.25 -24.67
CA LEU A 64 13.45 -14.89 -23.95
C LEU A 64 14.10 -13.59 -24.45
N ALA A 65 14.07 -13.33 -25.76
CA ALA A 65 14.60 -12.09 -26.34
C ALA A 65 13.73 -10.85 -26.04
N SER A 66 12.42 -11.05 -25.81
CA SER A 66 11.50 -9.96 -25.47
C SER A 66 11.63 -9.56 -24.00
N VAL A 67 11.82 -10.53 -23.10
CA VAL A 67 11.94 -10.39 -21.63
C VAL A 67 13.01 -9.37 -21.18
N THR A 68 14.16 -9.29 -21.87
CA THR A 68 15.35 -8.54 -21.41
C THR A 68 15.33 -7.03 -21.68
N ALA A 69 14.28 -6.46 -22.25
CA ALA A 69 14.19 -5.02 -22.57
C ALA A 69 13.24 -4.29 -21.59
N LEU A 70 13.78 -3.45 -20.69
CA LEU A 70 13.03 -2.54 -19.82
C LEU A 70 13.20 -1.07 -20.26
N PRO A 71 12.13 -0.28 -20.18
CA PRO A 71 12.22 1.03 -19.53
C PRO A 71 11.02 1.35 -18.61
N ALA A 72 11.25 2.29 -17.68
CA ALA A 72 10.35 2.70 -16.60
C ALA A 72 9.35 3.82 -16.98
N ALA A 73 8.11 3.75 -16.47
CA ALA A 73 7.12 4.84 -16.26
C ALA A 73 5.85 4.20 -15.64
N GLY A 74 4.94 4.81 -14.87
CA GLY A 74 4.63 6.21 -14.51
C GLY A 74 3.17 6.23 -14.00
N GLN A 75 2.88 6.99 -12.95
CA GLN A 75 1.64 6.95 -12.13
C GLN A 75 0.39 7.52 -12.83
N GLY A 76 -0.80 6.99 -12.49
CA GLY A 76 -2.12 7.54 -12.86
C GLY A 76 -3.11 7.49 -11.68
N THR A 77 -3.83 8.59 -11.47
CA THR A 77 -4.76 8.91 -10.35
C THR A 77 -6.18 8.33 -10.50
N PRO A 78 -6.92 8.03 -9.41
CA PRO A 78 -8.29 7.48 -9.46
C PRO A 78 -9.42 8.51 -9.25
N GLY A 79 -10.58 8.23 -9.87
CA GLY A 79 -11.81 9.03 -9.85
C GLY A 79 -12.79 8.67 -8.73
N ALA A 80 -13.63 9.66 -8.38
CA ALA A 80 -14.48 9.71 -7.20
C ALA A 80 -15.80 8.92 -7.29
N HIS A 81 -16.22 8.31 -6.17
CA HIS A 81 -17.59 7.85 -5.94
C HIS A 81 -18.15 8.39 -4.60
N ARG A 82 -19.36 8.97 -4.65
CA ARG A 82 -20.15 9.41 -3.49
C ARG A 82 -21.05 8.27 -2.99
N PRO A 83 -21.25 8.11 -1.67
CA PRO A 83 -22.45 7.48 -1.13
C PRO A 83 -23.37 8.47 -0.40
N LYS A 84 -24.66 8.10 -0.33
CA LYS A 84 -25.76 8.77 0.37
C LYS A 84 -25.73 8.50 1.89
N PRO A 85 -26.33 9.35 2.72
CA PRO A 85 -26.23 9.26 4.19
C PRO A 85 -27.34 8.38 4.78
N LEU A 86 -27.11 7.84 5.99
CA LEU A 86 -28.14 7.64 7.02
C LEU A 86 -27.55 7.16 8.37
N ALA A 87 -28.14 7.72 9.44
CA ALA A 87 -28.26 7.23 10.83
C ALA A 87 -27.11 7.48 11.83
N VAL A 88 -27.36 8.44 12.73
CA VAL A 88 -26.66 8.65 14.00
C VAL A 88 -26.85 7.43 14.89
N SER A 89 -25.78 6.64 15.04
CA SER A 89 -25.71 5.46 15.90
C SER A 89 -24.98 5.82 17.20
N ARG A 90 -25.71 5.80 18.33
CA ARG A 90 -25.12 5.80 19.67
C ARG A 90 -24.61 4.40 19.99
N THR A 91 -23.36 4.12 19.66
CA THR A 91 -22.72 2.83 19.96
C THR A 91 -22.21 2.82 21.42
N PRO A 92 -22.49 1.78 22.21
CA PRO A 92 -21.91 1.61 23.54
C PRO A 92 -20.42 1.27 23.46
N LEU A 93 -19.67 1.61 24.51
CA LEU A 93 -18.22 1.38 24.63
C LEU A 93 -17.88 -0.13 24.55
N PRO A 94 -16.78 -0.51 23.88
CA PRO A 94 -16.25 -1.87 24.00
C PRO A 94 -15.83 -2.15 25.45
N PRO A 95 -16.17 -3.32 26.00
CA PRO A 95 -15.84 -3.69 27.36
C PRO A 95 -14.45 -4.32 27.38
N GLU A 96 -13.40 -3.50 27.47
CA GLU A 96 -12.23 -3.80 28.30
C GLU A 96 -11.25 -2.64 28.22
N ILE A 97 -10.67 -2.38 29.38
CA ILE A 97 -9.91 -1.21 29.72
C ILE A 97 -8.59 -1.29 28.95
N ILE A 98 -8.48 -0.55 27.85
CA ILE A 98 -7.19 -0.09 27.35
C ILE A 98 -6.62 0.76 28.50
N ARG A 99 -5.83 0.14 29.39
CA ARG A 99 -4.90 0.88 30.24
C ARG A 99 -3.88 1.48 29.29
N VAL A 100 -4.23 2.62 28.70
CA VAL A 100 -3.30 3.46 27.97
C VAL A 100 -2.28 3.91 29.01
N SER A 101 -1.22 3.12 29.20
CA SER A 101 -0.03 3.56 29.90
C SER A 101 0.39 4.88 29.26
N ASN A 102 0.86 5.84 30.07
CA ASN A 102 1.23 7.23 29.71
C ASN A 102 2.26 7.40 28.56
N CYS A 103 2.56 6.36 27.79
CA CYS A 103 3.63 6.26 26.81
C CYS A 103 3.27 6.79 25.41
N ASP A 104 2.00 7.06 25.10
CA ASP A 104 1.58 7.40 23.72
C ASP A 104 1.39 8.91 23.46
N LEU A 105 1.44 9.74 24.50
CA LEU A 105 1.42 11.20 24.33
C LEU A 105 2.86 11.72 24.22
N PRO A 106 3.16 12.59 23.24
CA PRO A 106 4.39 13.37 23.28
C PRO A 106 4.57 14.01 24.67
N PRO A 107 5.77 13.98 25.27
CA PRO A 107 5.99 14.47 26.63
C PRO A 107 5.48 15.90 26.87
N ALA A 108 5.51 16.72 25.82
CA ALA A 108 4.97 18.08 25.82
C ALA A 108 3.46 18.15 26.07
N LEU A 109 2.67 17.21 25.55
CA LEU A 109 1.22 17.15 25.78
C LEU A 109 0.89 16.51 27.13
N ALA A 110 1.67 15.53 27.58
CA ALA A 110 1.43 14.84 28.85
C ALA A 110 1.51 15.78 30.08
N ALA A 111 2.37 16.80 30.00
CA ALA A 111 2.54 17.80 31.06
C ALA A 111 1.55 18.98 30.99
N SER A 112 0.87 19.16 29.84
CA SER A 112 -0.03 20.29 29.62
C SER A 112 -1.39 20.06 30.29
N ARG A 113 -1.97 21.11 30.85
CA ARG A 113 -3.31 21.09 31.45
C ARG A 113 -4.13 22.25 30.91
N GLY A 114 -5.34 21.93 30.44
CA GLY A 114 -6.28 22.90 29.89
C GLY A 114 -5.93 23.43 28.50
N GLY A 115 -6.88 24.18 27.95
CA GLY A 115 -6.77 24.78 26.62
C GLY A 115 -7.24 23.83 25.52
N VAL A 116 -6.68 23.99 24.33
CA VAL A 116 -7.11 23.24 23.14
C VAL A 116 -6.00 22.35 22.60
N PHE A 117 -6.31 21.08 22.39
CA PHE A 117 -5.47 20.06 21.82
C PHE A 117 -5.97 19.71 20.41
N TYR A 118 -5.08 19.77 19.43
CA TYR A 118 -5.41 19.47 18.03
C TYR A 118 -4.61 18.25 17.57
N LEU A 119 -5.25 17.09 17.59
CA LEU A 119 -4.70 15.81 17.16
C LEU A 119 -5.12 15.58 15.71
N HIS A 120 -4.15 15.59 14.79
CA HIS A 120 -4.46 15.49 13.37
C HIS A 120 -3.59 14.50 12.63
N GLY A 121 -4.13 13.86 11.60
CA GLY A 121 -3.39 12.94 10.75
C GLY A 121 -4.16 11.66 10.44
N GLU A 122 -3.48 10.71 9.82
CA GLU A 122 -4.06 9.51 9.22
C GLU A 122 -4.13 8.33 10.21
N ASP A 123 -3.26 8.30 11.23
CA ASP A 123 -3.29 7.26 12.26
C ASP A 123 -4.42 7.52 13.27
N GLN A 124 -5.54 6.80 13.10
CA GLN A 124 -6.68 6.90 14.01
C GLN A 124 -6.41 6.26 15.37
N PHE A 125 -5.65 5.16 15.38
CA PHE A 125 -5.37 4.41 16.60
C PHE A 125 -4.56 5.26 17.58
N GLY A 126 -3.46 5.86 17.11
CA GLY A 126 -2.64 6.75 17.92
C GLY A 126 -3.42 7.98 18.41
N LYS A 127 -4.27 8.57 17.55
CA LYS A 127 -5.14 9.69 17.95
C LYS A 127 -6.13 9.28 19.04
N ASP A 128 -6.79 8.13 18.91
CA ASP A 128 -7.77 7.67 19.91
C ASP A 128 -7.10 7.34 21.25
N ALA A 129 -5.92 6.72 21.23
CA ALA A 129 -5.11 6.52 22.43
C ALA A 129 -4.75 7.85 23.11
N ALA A 130 -4.31 8.84 22.33
CA ALA A 130 -3.97 10.17 22.84
C ALA A 130 -5.19 10.93 23.38
N VAL A 131 -6.36 10.82 22.74
CA VAL A 131 -7.64 11.36 23.24
C VAL A 131 -7.92 10.80 24.63
N TRP A 132 -7.85 9.48 24.80
CA TRP A 132 -8.14 8.84 26.08
C TRP A 132 -7.15 9.24 27.16
N ALA A 133 -5.87 9.28 26.85
CA ALA A 133 -4.88 9.69 27.84
C ALA A 133 -5.01 11.18 28.23
N LEU A 134 -5.44 12.07 27.32
CA LEU A 134 -5.84 13.44 27.68
C LEU A 134 -7.08 13.47 28.57
N VAL A 135 -8.09 12.65 28.30
CA VAL A 135 -9.29 12.54 29.15
C VAL A 135 -8.91 12.10 30.56
N PHE A 136 -8.09 11.05 30.70
CA PHE A 136 -7.64 10.54 32.00
C PHE A 136 -6.72 11.51 32.75
N ALA A 137 -5.95 12.34 32.03
CA ALA A 137 -5.08 13.34 32.63
C ALA A 137 -5.83 14.55 33.22
N HIS A 138 -7.08 14.79 32.78
CA HIS A 138 -7.89 15.95 33.19
C HIS A 138 -9.09 15.58 34.07
N LEU A 139 -9.62 14.36 33.97
CA LEU A 139 -10.84 13.95 34.67
C LEU A 139 -10.60 12.79 35.63
N ASP A 140 -11.02 13.01 36.87
CA ASP A 140 -11.17 11.95 37.86
C ASP A 140 -12.37 11.06 37.52
N GLU A 141 -12.29 9.78 37.88
CA GLU A 141 -13.35 8.80 37.60
C GLU A 141 -14.70 9.18 38.22
N ALA A 142 -14.69 9.80 39.42
CA ALA A 142 -15.90 10.19 40.14
C ALA A 142 -16.68 11.35 39.49
N THR A 143 -16.02 12.20 38.70
CA THR A 143 -16.61 13.42 38.12
C THR A 143 -16.70 13.37 36.59
N ARG A 144 -16.20 12.28 35.98
CA ARG A 144 -16.10 12.10 34.53
C ARG A 144 -17.44 12.25 33.81
N ASP A 145 -18.49 11.59 34.31
CA ASP A 145 -19.80 11.57 33.64
C ASP A 145 -20.46 12.96 33.53
N PHE A 146 -20.09 13.90 34.39
CA PHE A 146 -20.61 15.27 34.40
C PHE A 146 -19.76 16.25 33.60
N ASN A 147 -18.48 15.91 33.37
CA ASN A 147 -17.47 16.80 32.82
C ASN A 147 -16.88 16.32 31.49
N LEU A 148 -17.34 15.21 30.94
CA LEU A 148 -16.94 14.68 29.63
C LEU A 148 -18.08 14.79 28.62
N ASP A 149 -17.87 15.56 27.56
CA ASP A 149 -18.74 15.54 26.38
C ASP A 149 -18.01 14.94 25.18
N ARG A 150 -18.73 14.15 24.39
CA ARG A 150 -18.23 13.57 23.13
C ARG A 150 -19.14 14.01 22.00
N LEU A 151 -18.60 14.79 21.08
CA LEU A 151 -19.30 15.36 19.94
C LEU A 151 -18.73 14.80 18.64
N SER A 152 -19.59 14.69 17.62
CA SER A 152 -19.18 14.38 16.25
C SER A 152 -19.26 15.63 15.40
N GLY A 153 -18.17 16.01 14.75
CA GLY A 153 -18.09 17.19 13.90
C GLY A 153 -18.97 17.11 12.65
N THR A 154 -19.41 15.91 12.27
CA THR A 154 -20.35 15.67 11.17
C THR A 154 -21.81 15.88 11.57
N ASP A 155 -22.16 15.61 12.83
CA ASP A 155 -23.54 15.59 13.32
C ASP A 155 -23.89 16.77 14.26
N VAL A 156 -22.89 17.47 14.81
CA VAL A 156 -23.12 18.49 15.83
C VAL A 156 -23.60 19.81 15.24
N ASP A 157 -24.68 20.34 15.80
CA ASP A 157 -25.17 21.67 15.49
C ASP A 157 -24.27 22.76 16.10
N PRO A 158 -23.95 23.87 15.38
CA PRO A 158 -23.05 24.91 15.87
C PRO A 158 -23.50 25.59 17.17
N GLU A 159 -24.80 25.80 17.37
CA GLU A 159 -25.32 26.46 18.58
C GLU A 159 -25.17 25.54 19.79
N THR A 160 -25.48 24.25 19.59
CA THR A 160 -25.31 23.22 20.62
C THR A 160 -23.84 23.07 21.00
N MET A 161 -22.94 23.02 20.00
CA MET A 161 -21.49 22.97 20.22
C MET A 161 -21.02 24.17 21.05
N ALA A 162 -21.42 25.39 20.67
CA ALA A 162 -21.04 26.61 21.39
C ALA A 162 -21.54 26.60 22.85
N SER A 163 -22.78 26.15 23.08
CA SER A 163 -23.34 26.03 24.43
C SER A 163 -22.56 25.05 25.31
N ILE A 164 -22.17 23.89 24.77
CA ILE A 164 -21.40 22.89 25.50
C ILE A 164 -19.99 23.42 25.83
N LEU A 165 -19.32 24.04 24.85
CA LEU A 165 -17.98 24.61 25.04
C LEU A 165 -17.94 25.78 26.05
N ALA A 166 -19.06 26.49 26.22
CA ALA A 166 -19.20 27.57 27.19
C ALA A 166 -19.60 27.09 28.60
N THR A 167 -19.91 25.80 28.77
CA THR A 167 -20.37 25.26 30.06
C THR A 167 -19.17 25.07 31.00
N PRO A 168 -19.17 25.69 32.20
CA PRO A 168 -18.07 25.54 33.16
C PRO A 168 -18.04 24.11 33.75
N PRO A 169 -16.88 23.66 34.26
CA PRO A 169 -16.78 22.38 34.94
C PRO A 169 -17.64 22.33 36.21
N MET A 170 -18.18 21.16 36.51
CA MET A 170 -18.98 20.89 37.69
C MET A 170 -18.20 20.02 38.67
N MET A 171 -17.90 20.55 39.86
CA MET A 171 -17.17 19.84 40.92
C MET A 171 -15.82 19.25 40.47
N ALA A 172 -15.20 19.85 39.45
CA ALA A 172 -13.92 19.46 38.88
C ALA A 172 -13.14 20.71 38.45
N GLU A 173 -11.83 20.57 38.26
CA GLU A 173 -10.98 21.64 37.73
C GLU A 173 -11.19 21.82 36.22
N TRP A 174 -11.49 20.72 35.51
CA TRP A 174 -11.57 20.68 34.05
C TRP A 174 -12.88 20.09 33.56
N ARG A 175 -13.40 20.67 32.48
CA ARG A 175 -14.41 20.07 31.59
C ARG A 175 -13.71 19.64 30.32
N VAL A 176 -13.77 18.36 29.98
CA VAL A 176 -13.20 17.82 28.75
C VAL A 176 -14.28 17.69 27.69
N VAL A 177 -14.08 18.37 26.55
CA VAL A 177 -14.95 18.21 25.38
C VAL A 177 -14.12 17.58 24.27
N VAL A 178 -14.54 16.41 23.80
CA VAL A 178 -13.90 15.71 22.69
C VAL A 178 -14.75 15.89 21.45
N ILE A 179 -14.19 16.51 20.40
CA ILE A 179 -14.83 16.61 19.09
C ILE A 179 -14.08 15.69 18.13
N ARG A 180 -14.75 14.63 17.66
CA ARG A 180 -14.24 13.76 16.59
C ARG A 180 -14.66 14.29 15.22
N GLU A 181 -13.99 13.83 14.17
CA GLU A 181 -14.33 14.16 12.79
C GLU A 181 -14.42 15.68 12.55
N VAL A 182 -13.47 16.44 13.09
CA VAL A 182 -13.46 17.91 13.03
C VAL A 182 -13.46 18.45 11.60
N GLU A 183 -12.98 17.66 10.64
CA GLU A 183 -13.09 17.92 9.21
C GLU A 183 -14.54 18.09 8.72
N GLY A 184 -15.52 17.46 9.39
CA GLY A 184 -16.95 17.63 9.11
C GLY A 184 -17.42 19.07 9.34
N LEU A 185 -16.82 19.78 10.30
CA LEU A 185 -17.12 21.18 10.59
C LEU A 185 -16.54 22.12 9.52
N ALA A 186 -15.56 21.68 8.74
CA ALA A 186 -14.88 22.51 7.76
C ALA A 186 -15.81 22.99 6.64
N ALA A 187 -16.93 22.33 6.38
CA ALA A 187 -17.91 22.75 5.38
C ALA A 187 -18.76 23.96 5.84
N SER A 188 -19.14 24.02 7.12
CA SER A 188 -20.05 25.06 7.64
C SER A 188 -19.31 26.30 8.12
N LYS A 189 -19.66 27.48 7.59
CA LYS A 189 -19.04 28.76 8.00
C LYS A 189 -19.25 29.06 9.48
N HIS A 190 -20.49 28.95 9.94
CA HIS A 190 -20.84 29.24 11.34
C HIS A 190 -20.16 28.27 12.31
N ALA A 191 -20.08 26.98 11.95
CA ALA A 191 -19.38 25.98 12.77
C ALA A 191 -17.89 26.28 12.91
N ARG A 192 -17.22 26.63 11.80
CA ARG A 192 -15.80 27.00 11.81
C ARG A 192 -15.53 28.23 12.66
N GLU A 193 -16.35 29.27 12.52
CA GLU A 193 -16.19 30.52 13.28
C GLU A 193 -16.40 30.27 14.77
N ALA A 194 -17.49 29.59 15.15
CA ALA A 194 -17.78 29.23 16.54
C ALA A 194 -16.64 28.42 17.18
N LEU A 195 -16.08 27.43 16.47
CA LEU A 195 -14.97 26.65 16.99
C LEU A 195 -13.69 27.49 17.09
N LEU A 196 -13.36 28.28 16.07
CA LEU A 196 -12.14 29.09 16.04
C LEU A 196 -12.12 30.18 17.11
N ASP A 197 -13.28 30.75 17.46
CA ASP A 197 -13.38 31.74 18.52
C ASP A 197 -13.03 31.13 19.88
N VAL A 198 -13.53 29.92 20.16
CA VAL A 198 -13.16 29.15 21.36
C VAL A 198 -11.69 28.74 21.32
N VAL A 199 -11.15 28.34 20.16
CA VAL A 199 -9.74 27.94 20.04
C VAL A 199 -8.79 29.11 20.32
N LYS A 200 -9.17 30.34 19.91
CA LYS A 200 -8.36 31.55 20.14
C LYS A 200 -8.42 32.04 21.59
N ALA A 201 -9.56 31.82 22.25
CA ALA A 201 -9.79 32.25 23.62
C ALA A 201 -10.58 31.18 24.39
N PRO A 202 -9.92 30.06 24.78
CA PRO A 202 -10.59 28.98 25.48
C PRO A 202 -11.09 29.46 26.86
N PRO A 203 -12.35 29.15 27.23
CA PRO A 203 -12.86 29.44 28.56
C PRO A 203 -12.00 28.81 29.67
N PRO A 204 -11.90 29.46 30.85
CA PRO A 204 -11.18 28.89 31.98
C PRO A 204 -11.84 27.56 32.41
N GLY A 205 -11.01 26.55 32.66
CA GLY A 205 -11.48 25.20 33.02
C GLY A 205 -11.92 24.35 31.83
N LEU A 206 -11.73 24.77 30.58
CA LEU A 206 -11.97 23.93 29.40
C LEU A 206 -10.70 23.20 28.96
N ALA A 207 -10.83 21.90 28.69
CA ALA A 207 -9.88 21.07 27.96
C ALA A 207 -10.55 20.52 26.69
N LEU A 208 -10.33 21.19 25.56
CA LEU A 208 -10.93 20.83 24.28
C LEU A 208 -9.99 19.92 23.49
N VAL A 209 -10.43 18.71 23.15
CA VAL A 209 -9.67 17.75 22.36
C VAL A 209 -10.30 17.60 20.99
N LEU A 210 -9.56 17.98 19.95
CA LEU A 210 -9.97 17.93 18.56
C LEU A 210 -9.27 16.75 17.88
N ASN A 211 -10.05 15.74 17.47
CA ASN A 211 -9.56 14.64 16.63
C ASN A 211 -9.97 14.91 15.18
N CYS A 212 -8.97 15.11 14.31
CA CYS A 212 -9.17 15.48 12.92
C CYS A 212 -8.43 14.56 11.95
N THR A 213 -9.10 14.17 10.88
CA THR A 213 -8.49 13.56 9.70
C THR A 213 -8.49 14.60 8.58
N VAL A 214 -7.38 15.31 8.44
CA VAL A 214 -7.28 16.38 7.43
C VAL A 214 -7.40 15.73 6.05
N PRO A 215 -8.37 16.14 5.20
CA PRO A 215 -8.51 15.58 3.87
C PRO A 215 -7.22 15.76 3.05
N SER A 216 -6.78 14.71 2.37
CA SER A 216 -5.54 14.72 1.60
C SER A 216 -5.50 15.90 0.61
N GLY A 217 -4.39 16.64 0.62
CA GLY A 217 -4.18 17.82 -0.23
C GLY A 217 -4.94 19.09 0.20
N SER A 218 -5.64 19.08 1.34
CA SER A 218 -6.37 20.25 1.83
C SER A 218 -5.43 21.39 2.26
N ARG A 219 -5.71 22.61 1.78
CA ARG A 219 -4.99 23.86 2.14
C ARG A 219 -5.88 24.85 2.89
N ALA A 220 -7.02 24.37 3.42
CA ALA A 220 -8.01 25.22 4.05
C ALA A 220 -7.39 26.03 5.21
N LYS A 221 -7.76 27.31 5.29
CA LYS A 221 -7.27 28.21 6.36
C LYS A 221 -7.64 27.70 7.75
N PHE A 222 -8.78 27.01 7.88
CA PHE A 222 -9.29 26.42 9.10
C PHE A 222 -8.27 25.53 9.82
N TYR A 223 -7.72 24.52 9.15
CA TYR A 223 -6.73 23.61 9.75
C TYR A 223 -5.44 24.32 10.16
N ARG A 224 -5.03 25.35 9.41
CA ARG A 224 -3.87 26.18 9.74
C ARG A 224 -4.11 27.08 10.96
N GLU A 225 -5.32 27.60 11.14
CA GLU A 225 -5.65 28.36 12.35
C GLU A 225 -5.73 27.44 13.57
N LEU A 226 -6.30 26.23 13.44
CA LEU A 226 -6.26 25.22 14.52
C LEU A 226 -4.82 24.90 14.93
N ALA A 227 -3.96 24.57 13.97
CA ALA A 227 -2.55 24.28 14.27
C ALA A 227 -1.76 25.46 14.86
N LYS A 228 -2.21 26.70 14.62
CA LYS A 228 -1.56 27.91 15.13
C LYS A 228 -1.95 28.24 16.57
N PHE A 229 -3.22 28.06 16.92
CA PHE A 229 -3.79 28.50 18.20
C PHE A 229 -3.97 27.36 19.21
N ALA A 230 -4.03 26.11 18.76
CA ALA A 230 -4.09 24.93 19.60
C ALA A 230 -2.72 24.28 19.76
N GLN A 231 -2.61 23.41 20.78
CA GLN A 231 -1.48 22.51 20.96
C GLN A 231 -1.60 21.37 19.95
N ALA A 232 -0.92 21.49 18.82
CA ALA A 232 -1.07 20.60 17.68
C ALA A 232 -0.06 19.46 17.68
N VAL A 233 -0.54 18.24 17.39
CA VAL A 233 0.29 17.06 17.18
C VAL A 233 -0.18 16.30 15.94
N GLU A 234 0.79 15.97 15.08
CA GLU A 234 0.58 15.22 13.85
C GLU A 234 0.78 13.71 14.10
N PHE A 235 -0.23 12.91 13.82
CA PHE A 235 -0.25 11.46 13.88
C PHE A 235 -0.21 10.90 12.45
N ARG A 236 1.00 10.66 11.94
CA ARG A 236 1.19 10.07 10.61
C ARG A 236 0.92 8.58 10.67
N ALA A 237 0.25 8.05 9.64
CA ALA A 237 0.17 6.61 9.45
C ALA A 237 1.60 6.04 9.32
N PHE A 238 1.83 4.88 9.93
CA PHE A 238 3.04 4.11 9.69
C PHE A 238 3.07 3.68 8.23
N ALA A 239 4.23 3.74 7.59
CA ALA A 239 4.41 3.02 6.34
C ALA A 239 4.27 1.52 6.62
N GLU A 240 3.69 0.75 5.69
CA GLU A 240 3.49 -0.70 5.88
C GLU A 240 4.78 -1.43 6.29
N ALA A 241 5.93 -0.97 5.79
CA ALA A 241 7.25 -1.51 6.12
C ALA A 241 7.70 -1.25 7.58
N ASP A 242 7.17 -0.20 8.21
CA ASP A 242 7.54 0.23 9.58
C ASP A 242 6.61 -0.35 10.65
N VAL A 243 5.43 -0.86 10.26
CA VAL A 243 4.44 -1.47 11.17
C VAL A 243 5.04 -2.59 12.04
N PRO A 244 5.85 -3.54 11.52
CA PRO A 244 6.43 -4.60 12.36
C PRO A 244 7.34 -4.05 13.46
N GLY A 245 8.14 -3.02 13.14
CA GLY A 245 9.01 -2.38 14.12
C GLY A 245 8.23 -1.69 15.23
N TRP A 246 7.15 -1.00 14.87
CA TRP A 246 6.24 -0.37 15.85
C TRP A 246 5.55 -1.41 16.74
N ILE A 247 5.08 -2.53 16.19
CA ILE A 247 4.46 -3.62 16.97
C ILE A 247 5.43 -4.14 18.03
N MET A 248 6.68 -4.41 17.65
CA MET A 248 7.70 -4.88 18.58
C MET A 248 8.00 -3.87 19.68
N GLU A 249 8.14 -2.59 19.32
CA GLU A 249 8.40 -1.52 20.28
C GLU A 249 7.22 -1.33 21.25
N ARG A 250 5.98 -1.34 20.74
CA ARG A 250 4.78 -1.19 21.56
C ARG A 250 4.56 -2.38 22.49
N ALA A 251 4.71 -3.61 21.99
CA ALA A 251 4.59 -4.82 22.82
C ALA A 251 5.57 -4.79 24.00
N LYS A 252 6.81 -4.37 23.74
CA LYS A 252 7.84 -4.25 24.76
C LYS A 252 7.54 -3.15 25.78
N ASN A 253 7.15 -1.97 25.31
CA ASN A 253 6.97 -0.80 26.18
C ASN A 253 5.67 -0.83 26.98
N VAL A 254 4.58 -1.33 26.39
CA VAL A 254 3.24 -1.29 27.01
C VAL A 254 2.94 -2.57 27.78
N HIS A 255 3.34 -3.72 27.23
CA HIS A 255 2.96 -5.01 27.77
C HIS A 255 4.14 -5.80 28.37
N ALA A 256 5.36 -5.27 28.29
CA ALA A 256 6.59 -5.97 28.70
C ALA A 256 6.75 -7.33 28.00
N VAL A 257 6.32 -7.40 26.73
CA VAL A 257 6.34 -8.60 25.90
C VAL A 257 7.32 -8.42 24.75
N ASP A 258 8.23 -9.38 24.57
CA ASP A 258 9.09 -9.42 23.39
C ASP A 258 8.37 -10.17 22.25
N PHE A 259 8.37 -9.57 21.05
CA PHE A 259 7.88 -10.20 19.83
C PHE A 259 9.04 -10.69 18.98
N ASP A 260 8.90 -11.89 18.41
CA ASP A 260 9.77 -12.31 17.31
C ASP A 260 9.52 -11.43 16.07
N VAL A 261 10.57 -11.16 15.28
CA VAL A 261 10.48 -10.33 14.07
C VAL A 261 9.43 -10.88 13.10
N ASP A 262 9.46 -12.19 12.87
CA ASP A 262 8.52 -12.87 11.97
C ASP A 262 7.09 -12.82 12.52
N ALA A 263 6.91 -12.83 13.85
CA ALA A 263 5.61 -12.71 14.50
C ALA A 263 5.04 -11.28 14.40
N ALA A 264 5.88 -10.26 14.55
CA ALA A 264 5.48 -8.87 14.41
C ALA A 264 5.15 -8.50 12.95
N GLN A 265 5.93 -9.03 12.00
CA GLN A 265 5.59 -8.97 10.57
C GLN A 265 4.26 -9.68 10.32
N ALA A 266 4.08 -10.85 10.93
CA ALA A 266 2.88 -11.64 10.74
C ALA A 266 1.61 -10.93 11.25
N LEU A 267 1.72 -10.28 12.40
CA LEU A 267 0.64 -9.53 13.02
C LEU A 267 0.35 -8.23 12.26
N GLY A 268 1.40 -7.49 11.87
CA GLY A 268 1.26 -6.21 11.17
C GLY A 268 0.59 -6.33 9.81
N ALA A 269 0.89 -7.38 9.06
CA ALA A 269 0.28 -7.61 7.76
C ALA A 269 -1.15 -8.19 7.84
N ALA A 270 -1.61 -8.62 9.03
CA ALA A 270 -2.91 -9.26 9.19
C ALA A 270 -3.96 -8.43 9.96
N ILE A 271 -3.56 -7.59 10.92
CA ILE A 271 -4.49 -6.82 11.77
C ILE A 271 -4.24 -5.29 11.69
N GLY A 272 -3.09 -4.85 11.18
CA GLY A 272 -2.70 -3.44 11.25
C GLY A 272 -2.36 -3.03 12.69
N THR A 273 -2.88 -1.89 13.17
CA THR A 273 -2.48 -1.27 14.46
C THR A 273 -3.18 -1.82 15.71
N ASP A 274 -4.10 -2.77 15.59
CA ASP A 274 -4.91 -3.24 16.73
C ASP A 274 -4.22 -4.42 17.49
N LEU A 275 -3.25 -4.09 18.34
CA LEU A 275 -2.50 -5.07 19.17
C LEU A 275 -3.30 -5.64 20.36
N ALA A 276 -4.34 -4.95 20.81
CA ALA A 276 -4.90 -5.14 22.15
C ALA A 276 -5.51 -6.54 22.38
N GLU A 277 -5.91 -7.22 21.30
CA GLU A 277 -6.54 -8.54 21.36
C GLU A 277 -5.51 -9.70 21.42
N PHE A 278 -4.23 -9.42 21.17
CA PHE A 278 -3.20 -10.45 21.00
C PHE A 278 -2.33 -10.71 22.24
N VAL A 279 -2.19 -9.71 23.09
CA VAL A 279 -1.27 -9.75 24.21
C VAL A 279 -2.00 -10.25 25.45
N GLY A 280 -2.10 -11.57 25.57
CA GLY A 280 -2.48 -12.23 26.83
C GLY A 280 -1.36 -12.13 27.89
N ASP A 281 -1.35 -13.04 28.88
CA ASP A 281 -0.38 -13.04 30.01
C ASP A 281 1.05 -13.54 29.67
N ARG A 282 1.50 -13.44 28.40
CA ARG A 282 2.75 -14.06 27.94
C ARG A 282 3.92 -13.07 27.96
N ALA A 283 5.11 -13.52 28.33
CA ALA A 283 6.34 -12.71 28.31
C ALA A 283 6.99 -12.60 26.92
N ASN A 284 6.70 -13.54 26.02
CA ASN A 284 7.17 -13.55 24.63
C ASN A 284 6.06 -14.07 23.71
N VAL A 285 5.95 -13.49 22.51
CA VAL A 285 5.03 -13.91 21.46
C VAL A 285 5.82 -14.36 20.23
N SER A 286 5.71 -15.65 19.92
CA SER A 286 6.35 -16.28 18.77
C SER A 286 5.41 -16.34 17.55
N LEU A 287 5.96 -16.67 16.38
CA LEU A 287 5.16 -16.85 15.16
C LEU A 287 4.09 -17.93 15.34
N ALA A 288 4.40 -19.02 16.05
CA ALA A 288 3.46 -20.10 16.32
C ALA A 288 2.26 -19.64 17.17
N ASP A 289 2.48 -18.68 18.06
CA ASP A 289 1.41 -18.07 18.86
C ASP A 289 0.51 -17.18 18.00
N VAL A 290 1.11 -16.48 17.03
CA VAL A 290 0.37 -15.67 16.04
C VAL A 290 -0.50 -16.53 15.13
N GLU A 291 0.06 -17.64 14.66
CA GLU A 291 -0.64 -18.63 13.86
C GLU A 291 -1.78 -19.34 14.64
N ALA A 292 -1.57 -19.62 15.92
CA ALA A 292 -2.54 -20.30 16.78
C ALA A 292 -3.77 -19.44 17.12
N ALA A 293 -3.63 -18.11 17.17
CA ALA A 293 -4.75 -17.20 17.42
C ALA A 293 -5.65 -16.94 16.19
N GLY A 294 -5.39 -17.62 15.07
CA GLY A 294 -6.22 -17.56 13.86
C GLY A 294 -5.76 -16.52 12.83
N THR A 295 -4.69 -15.78 13.11
CA THR A 295 -4.10 -14.80 12.21
C THR A 295 -3.16 -15.49 11.21
N ARG A 296 -3.74 -16.14 10.19
CA ARG A 296 -2.94 -16.66 9.07
C ARG A 296 -2.60 -15.51 8.13
N LEU A 297 -1.32 -15.24 7.93
CA LEU A 297 -0.90 -14.80 6.62
C LEU A 297 -0.95 -16.00 5.69
N PRO A 298 -1.69 -15.92 4.58
CA PRO A 298 -1.34 -16.79 3.47
C PRO A 298 0.09 -16.43 3.08
N SER A 299 1.01 -17.38 3.20
CA SER A 299 2.33 -17.30 2.59
C SER A 299 2.35 -18.29 1.42
N GLN A 300 2.85 -17.84 0.27
CA GLN A 300 2.91 -18.68 -0.92
C GLN A 300 4.35 -18.79 -1.39
N ASP A 301 4.88 -20.01 -1.45
CA ASP A 301 6.18 -20.23 -2.10
C ASP A 301 6.03 -20.11 -3.63
N ARG A 302 6.90 -19.30 -4.24
CA ARG A 302 6.92 -19.05 -5.69
C ARG A 302 7.08 -20.35 -6.50
N TRP A 303 7.96 -21.26 -6.07
CA TRP A 303 8.21 -22.50 -6.79
C TRP A 303 7.01 -23.44 -6.71
N ARG A 304 6.42 -23.56 -5.52
CA ARG A 304 5.18 -24.30 -5.32
C ARG A 304 4.04 -23.71 -6.13
N TRP A 305 4.00 -22.40 -6.32
CA TRP A 305 2.99 -21.76 -7.15
C TRP A 305 3.14 -22.13 -8.63
N PHE A 306 4.36 -22.20 -9.17
CA PHE A 306 4.59 -22.74 -10.52
C PHE A 306 4.14 -24.20 -10.62
N ASP A 307 4.36 -25.01 -9.58
CA ASP A 307 3.86 -26.38 -9.54
C ASP A 307 2.33 -26.43 -9.53
N LEU A 308 1.63 -25.53 -8.83
CA LEU A 308 0.16 -25.46 -8.88
C LEU A 308 -0.33 -25.24 -10.31
N VAL A 309 0.33 -24.36 -11.07
CA VAL A 309 0.01 -24.13 -12.48
C VAL A 309 0.31 -25.36 -13.33
N GLY A 310 1.51 -25.96 -13.20
CA GLY A 310 1.89 -27.17 -13.94
C GLY A 310 1.02 -28.39 -13.61
N GLU A 311 0.50 -28.48 -12.39
CA GLU A 311 -0.45 -29.51 -11.94
C GLU A 311 -1.90 -29.23 -12.36
N ARG A 312 -2.16 -28.13 -13.09
CA ARG A 312 -3.50 -27.62 -13.49
C ARG A 312 -4.41 -27.27 -12.30
N GLN A 313 -3.84 -26.94 -11.14
CA GLN A 313 -4.57 -26.43 -9.98
C GLN A 313 -4.81 -24.91 -10.10
N PHE A 314 -5.38 -24.47 -11.22
CA PHE A 314 -5.48 -23.05 -11.61
C PHE A 314 -6.26 -22.20 -10.60
N LEU A 315 -7.35 -22.73 -10.05
CA LEU A 315 -8.11 -22.01 -9.02
C LEU A 315 -7.23 -21.72 -7.80
N LYS A 316 -6.45 -22.69 -7.32
CA LYS A 316 -5.56 -22.46 -6.17
C LYS A 316 -4.47 -21.45 -6.51
N ALA A 317 -3.83 -21.60 -7.68
CA ALA A 317 -2.82 -20.66 -8.15
C ALA A 317 -3.38 -19.23 -8.24
N ARG A 318 -4.61 -19.07 -8.73
CA ARG A 318 -5.29 -17.76 -8.82
C ARG A 318 -5.55 -17.16 -7.44
N HIS A 319 -6.11 -17.94 -6.50
CA HIS A 319 -6.39 -17.43 -5.14
C HIS A 319 -5.12 -17.04 -4.38
N SER A 320 -3.98 -17.68 -4.65
CA SER A 320 -2.69 -17.36 -4.03
C SER A 320 -1.83 -16.38 -4.84
N LEU A 321 -2.32 -15.84 -5.97
CA LEU A 321 -1.56 -14.90 -6.78
C LEU A 321 -1.41 -13.55 -6.07
N SER A 322 -2.50 -12.99 -5.54
CA SER A 322 -2.49 -11.73 -4.78
C SER A 322 -1.51 -11.79 -3.60
N VAL A 323 -1.40 -12.97 -2.98
CA VAL A 323 -0.47 -13.27 -1.89
C VAL A 323 0.98 -13.16 -2.35
N LEU A 324 1.35 -13.77 -3.47
CA LEU A 324 2.70 -13.65 -4.04
C LEU A 324 3.05 -12.22 -4.42
N MET A 325 2.08 -11.50 -5.01
CA MET A 325 2.25 -10.10 -5.39
C MET A 325 2.49 -9.23 -4.15
N ALA A 326 1.72 -9.45 -3.08
CA ALA A 326 1.91 -8.77 -1.79
C ALA A 326 3.27 -9.11 -1.13
N GLN A 327 3.83 -10.30 -1.38
CA GLN A 327 5.17 -10.70 -0.93
C GLN A 327 6.32 -10.06 -1.75
N GLY A 328 6.01 -9.25 -2.76
CA GLY A 328 7.00 -8.54 -3.57
C GLY A 328 7.48 -9.28 -4.82
N GLU A 329 6.81 -10.38 -5.21
CA GLU A 329 7.03 -10.94 -6.55
C GLU A 329 6.58 -9.97 -7.64
N SER A 330 7.30 -9.96 -8.76
CA SER A 330 6.95 -9.15 -9.92
C SER A 330 6.26 -10.00 -10.99
N GLY A 331 5.34 -9.39 -11.76
CA GLY A 331 4.71 -10.06 -12.89
C GLY A 331 5.73 -10.53 -13.92
N VAL A 332 6.77 -9.72 -14.17
CA VAL A 332 7.90 -10.10 -15.04
C VAL A 332 8.60 -11.36 -14.51
N GLY A 333 8.90 -11.42 -13.21
CA GLY A 333 9.52 -12.59 -12.58
C GLY A 333 8.65 -13.85 -12.67
N LEU A 334 7.34 -13.72 -12.45
CA LEU A 334 6.38 -14.82 -12.57
C LEU A 334 6.28 -15.32 -14.02
N VAL A 335 6.21 -14.42 -15.01
CA VAL A 335 6.17 -14.78 -16.43
C VAL A 335 7.44 -15.50 -16.89
N ILE A 336 8.62 -15.08 -16.43
CA ILE A 336 9.89 -15.77 -16.72
C ILE A 336 9.89 -17.18 -16.12
N GLY A 337 9.46 -17.30 -14.87
CA GLY A 337 9.40 -18.59 -14.16
C GLY A 337 8.42 -19.55 -14.82
N LEU A 338 7.22 -19.08 -15.16
CA LEU A 338 6.22 -19.84 -15.89
C LEU A 338 6.74 -20.25 -17.28
N THR A 339 7.35 -19.33 -18.02
CA THR A 339 7.95 -19.66 -19.33
C THR A 339 8.96 -20.80 -19.19
N THR A 340 9.84 -20.71 -18.20
CA THR A 340 10.83 -21.76 -17.91
C THR A 340 10.15 -23.09 -17.58
N GLN A 341 9.10 -23.07 -16.76
CA GLN A 341 8.34 -24.26 -16.42
C GLN A 341 7.68 -24.89 -17.64
N PHE A 342 7.00 -24.11 -18.49
CA PHE A 342 6.32 -24.59 -19.69
C PHE A 342 7.29 -25.12 -20.75
N LEU A 343 8.49 -24.54 -20.87
CA LEU A 343 9.53 -25.11 -21.72
C LEU A 343 9.99 -26.48 -21.24
N ARG A 344 10.16 -26.66 -19.91
CA ARG A 344 10.49 -27.97 -19.33
C ARG A 344 9.35 -28.98 -19.51
N LEU A 345 8.08 -28.54 -19.38
CA LEU A 345 6.91 -29.36 -19.67
C LEU A 345 6.90 -29.81 -21.13
N GLY A 346 7.20 -28.91 -22.08
CA GLY A 346 7.27 -29.24 -23.51
C GLY A 346 8.32 -30.31 -23.82
N ILE A 347 9.53 -30.15 -23.28
CA ILE A 347 10.61 -31.15 -23.44
C ILE A 347 10.18 -32.50 -22.85
N ALA A 348 9.58 -32.51 -21.65
CA ALA A 348 9.11 -33.75 -21.04
C ALA A 348 7.90 -34.37 -21.76
N ALA A 349 7.03 -33.57 -22.38
CA ALA A 349 5.88 -34.06 -23.14
C ALA A 349 6.32 -34.75 -24.44
N GLU A 350 7.35 -34.25 -25.11
CA GLU A 350 7.90 -34.84 -26.33
C GLU A 350 8.82 -36.05 -26.06
N GLY A 351 9.72 -35.91 -25.07
CA GLY A 351 10.86 -36.82 -24.86
C GLY A 351 10.86 -37.60 -23.55
N GLY A 352 9.91 -37.31 -22.66
CA GLY A 352 9.84 -37.90 -21.32
C GLY A 352 10.92 -37.41 -20.36
N ALA A 353 10.91 -37.98 -19.14
CA ALA A 353 11.79 -37.56 -18.04
C ALA A 353 13.28 -37.64 -18.37
N ARG A 354 13.70 -38.66 -19.13
CA ARG A 354 15.12 -38.90 -19.46
C ARG A 354 15.66 -37.80 -20.38
N GLU A 355 14.86 -37.35 -21.34
CA GLU A 355 15.25 -36.28 -22.24
C GLU A 355 15.30 -34.94 -21.49
N LEU A 356 14.31 -34.65 -20.64
CA LEU A 356 14.34 -33.47 -19.78
C LEU A 356 15.59 -33.45 -18.86
N GLU A 357 15.91 -34.57 -18.21
CA GLU A 357 17.08 -34.68 -17.32
C GLU A 357 18.41 -34.41 -18.05
N ALA A 358 18.49 -34.77 -19.34
CA ALA A 358 19.69 -34.55 -20.16
C ALA A 358 19.94 -33.07 -20.46
N VAL A 359 18.88 -32.25 -20.53
CA VAL A 359 18.96 -30.81 -20.85
C VAL A 359 19.06 -29.96 -19.57
N LEU A 360 18.61 -30.46 -18.42
CA LEU A 360 18.65 -29.73 -17.15
C LEU A 360 20.08 -29.62 -16.57
N PRO A 361 20.42 -28.51 -15.88
CA PRO A 361 21.65 -28.40 -15.09
C PRO A 361 21.76 -29.51 -14.03
N PRO A 362 22.99 -29.95 -13.67
CA PRO A 362 23.18 -31.05 -12.72
C PRO A 362 22.42 -30.90 -11.39
N HIS A 363 22.36 -29.69 -10.84
CA HIS A 363 21.67 -29.38 -9.59
C HIS A 363 20.14 -29.34 -9.71
N GLN A 364 19.58 -29.42 -10.92
CA GLN A 364 18.14 -29.38 -11.20
C GLN A 364 17.59 -30.70 -11.73
N LYS A 365 18.44 -31.71 -11.96
CA LYS A 365 18.02 -33.01 -12.49
C LYS A 365 16.92 -33.69 -11.67
N TRP A 366 16.86 -33.42 -10.37
CA TRP A 366 15.80 -33.91 -9.48
C TRP A 366 14.38 -33.47 -9.90
N LEU A 367 14.25 -32.35 -10.62
CA LEU A 367 12.96 -31.87 -11.16
C LEU A 367 12.42 -32.74 -12.29
N ALA A 368 13.25 -33.53 -12.98
CA ALA A 368 12.84 -34.26 -14.18
C ALA A 368 11.64 -35.19 -13.92
N LYS A 369 11.60 -35.82 -12.74
CA LYS A 369 10.51 -36.72 -12.36
C LYS A 369 9.20 -35.97 -12.11
N SER A 370 9.23 -34.88 -11.34
CA SER A 370 8.04 -34.10 -11.00
C SER A 370 7.47 -33.37 -12.22
N VAL A 371 8.34 -32.72 -13.00
CA VAL A 371 7.95 -32.02 -14.23
C VAL A 371 7.41 -33.00 -15.26
N ASN A 372 7.99 -34.20 -15.43
CA ASN A 372 7.42 -35.22 -16.31
C ASN A 372 6.05 -35.73 -15.85
N ALA A 373 5.79 -35.76 -14.54
CA ALA A 373 4.45 -36.09 -14.03
C ALA A 373 3.44 -34.97 -14.33
N GLN A 374 3.86 -33.71 -14.26
CA GLN A 374 3.05 -32.56 -14.68
C GLN A 374 2.79 -32.61 -16.19
N ALA A 375 3.82 -32.85 -17.01
CA ALA A 375 3.76 -32.85 -18.48
C ALA A 375 2.72 -33.84 -19.04
N LYS A 376 2.47 -34.97 -18.36
CA LYS A 376 1.39 -35.91 -18.73
C LYS A 376 -0.02 -35.31 -18.72
N ARG A 377 -0.21 -34.16 -18.07
CA ARG A 377 -1.48 -33.43 -17.99
C ARG A 377 -1.62 -32.39 -19.11
N TRP A 378 -0.64 -32.27 -19.99
CA TRP A 378 -0.59 -31.24 -21.03
C TRP A 378 -0.32 -31.88 -22.38
N SER A 379 -1.04 -31.44 -23.41
CA SER A 379 -0.72 -31.71 -24.80
C SER A 379 0.32 -30.71 -25.33
N CYS A 380 1.07 -31.08 -26.37
CA CYS A 380 2.01 -30.15 -27.01
C CYS A 380 1.32 -28.88 -27.51
N ALA A 381 0.08 -28.98 -28.01
CA ALA A 381 -0.69 -27.84 -28.47
C ALA A 381 -1.04 -26.87 -27.32
N GLU A 382 -1.47 -27.39 -26.17
CA GLU A 382 -1.75 -26.56 -25.00
C GLU A 382 -0.49 -25.87 -24.47
N ILE A 383 0.67 -26.53 -24.55
CA ILE A 383 1.95 -25.95 -24.12
C ILE A 383 2.36 -24.81 -25.06
N ASP A 384 2.23 -25.01 -26.38
CA ASP A 384 2.50 -23.96 -27.38
C ASP A 384 1.59 -22.74 -27.14
N GLU A 385 0.29 -22.96 -26.95
CA GLU A 385 -0.68 -21.91 -26.67
C GLU A 385 -0.40 -21.17 -25.35
N ALA A 386 0.00 -21.89 -24.31
CA ALA A 386 0.36 -21.31 -23.02
C ALA A 386 1.59 -20.40 -23.15
N LEU A 387 2.62 -20.84 -23.90
CA LEU A 387 3.82 -20.04 -24.20
C LEU A 387 3.51 -18.80 -25.04
N GLU A 388 2.60 -18.90 -26.02
CA GLU A 388 2.11 -17.74 -26.78
C GLU A 388 1.35 -16.74 -25.89
N GLY A 389 0.56 -17.24 -24.94
CA GLY A 389 -0.08 -16.43 -23.92
C GLY A 389 0.93 -15.70 -23.03
N LEU A 390 2.00 -16.38 -22.59
CA LEU A 390 3.05 -15.77 -21.77
C LEU A 390 3.83 -14.70 -22.55
N LEU A 391 4.06 -14.91 -23.85
CA LEU A 391 4.63 -13.88 -24.73
C LEU A 391 3.75 -12.62 -24.78
N ARG A 392 2.42 -12.80 -24.85
CA ARG A 392 1.48 -11.68 -24.82
C ARG A 392 1.51 -10.98 -23.47
N ALA A 393 1.52 -11.72 -22.36
CA ALA A 393 1.61 -11.17 -21.02
C ALA A 393 2.89 -10.35 -20.81
N ASP A 394 4.05 -10.86 -21.24
CA ASP A 394 5.34 -10.14 -21.20
C ASP A 394 5.28 -8.78 -21.93
N ARG A 395 4.66 -8.75 -23.12
CA ARG A 395 4.49 -7.53 -23.90
C ARG A 395 3.55 -6.55 -23.21
N LEU A 396 2.46 -7.04 -22.63
CA LEU A 396 1.47 -6.21 -21.94
C LEU A 396 2.06 -5.61 -20.66
N LEU A 397 2.81 -6.39 -19.87
CA LEU A 397 3.53 -5.90 -18.68
C LEU A 397 4.48 -4.73 -19.01
N LYS A 398 5.07 -4.72 -20.20
CA LYS A 398 5.99 -3.66 -20.63
C LYS A 398 5.33 -2.44 -21.26
N ALA A 399 4.11 -2.59 -21.77
CA ALA A 399 3.46 -1.59 -22.60
C ALA A 399 2.20 -0.98 -21.98
N SER A 400 1.68 -1.57 -20.90
CA SER A 400 0.39 -1.21 -20.32
C SER A 400 0.54 -0.63 -18.91
N PRO A 401 -0.30 0.34 -18.52
CA PRO A 401 -0.28 0.95 -17.18
C PRO A 401 -1.05 0.14 -16.13
N HIS A 402 -1.55 -1.06 -16.44
CA HIS A 402 -2.28 -1.90 -15.48
C HIS A 402 -1.33 -2.64 -14.54
N THR A 403 -1.86 -3.21 -13.48
CA THR A 403 -1.06 -3.95 -12.48
C THR A 403 -0.49 -5.24 -13.06
N ASP A 404 0.68 -5.63 -12.58
CA ASP A 404 1.32 -6.90 -12.92
C ASP A 404 0.40 -8.10 -12.65
N GLU A 405 -0.31 -8.07 -11.53
CA GLU A 405 -1.28 -9.09 -11.12
C GLU A 405 -2.35 -9.31 -12.19
N HIS A 406 -2.85 -8.24 -12.80
CA HIS A 406 -3.91 -8.31 -13.81
C HIS A 406 -3.50 -9.16 -15.01
N PHE A 407 -2.26 -8.99 -15.52
CA PHE A 407 -1.80 -9.74 -16.70
C PHE A 407 -1.49 -11.20 -16.39
N VAL A 408 -0.98 -11.48 -15.19
CA VAL A 408 -0.75 -12.86 -14.75
C VAL A 408 -2.09 -13.57 -14.51
N GLU A 409 -3.07 -12.89 -13.91
CA GLU A 409 -4.42 -13.43 -13.72
C GLU A 409 -5.14 -13.65 -15.06
N GLU A 410 -5.10 -12.69 -15.99
CA GLU A 410 -5.69 -12.84 -17.34
C GLU A 410 -5.14 -14.09 -18.02
N TRP A 411 -3.81 -14.27 -17.99
CA TRP A 411 -3.17 -15.43 -18.59
C TRP A 411 -3.61 -16.74 -17.91
N LEU A 412 -3.65 -16.80 -16.57
CA LEU A 412 -4.10 -17.99 -15.83
C LEU A 412 -5.54 -18.37 -16.18
N LEU A 413 -6.44 -17.38 -16.24
CA LEU A 413 -7.84 -17.60 -16.58
C LEU A 413 -7.98 -18.08 -18.02
N ALA A 414 -7.25 -17.47 -18.97
CA ALA A 414 -7.26 -17.90 -20.37
C ALA A 414 -6.74 -19.34 -20.52
N THR A 415 -5.67 -19.70 -19.82
CA THR A 415 -5.13 -21.07 -19.81
C THR A 415 -6.12 -22.05 -19.18
N MET A 416 -6.77 -21.69 -18.07
CA MET A 416 -7.78 -22.51 -17.40
C MET A 416 -8.99 -22.80 -18.30
N VAL A 417 -9.53 -21.78 -18.97
CA VAL A 417 -10.69 -21.93 -19.87
C VAL A 417 -10.36 -22.83 -21.06
N ARG A 418 -9.18 -22.68 -21.66
CA ARG A 418 -8.73 -23.54 -22.75
C ARG A 418 -8.52 -24.98 -22.28
N ALA A 419 -7.96 -25.13 -21.09
CA ALA A 419 -7.75 -26.41 -20.42
C ALA A 419 -9.04 -27.16 -20.09
N GLU A 420 -10.17 -26.47 -19.92
CA GLU A 420 -11.50 -27.06 -19.74
C GLU A 420 -12.21 -27.35 -21.07
N ALA A 421 -11.83 -26.67 -22.14
CA ALA A 421 -12.43 -26.81 -23.47
C ALA A 421 -11.79 -27.93 -24.33
N ALA A 422 -10.57 -28.35 -23.99
CA ALA A 422 -9.83 -29.46 -24.62
C ALA A 422 -10.15 -30.80 -23.95
#